data_AF-A0A8J4BNV6-F1
#
_entry.id   AF-A0A8J4BNV6-F1
#
_cell.length_a   1.000
_cell.length_b   1.000
_cell.length_c   1.000
_cell.angle_alpha   90.00
_cell.angle_beta   90.00
_cell.angle_gamma   90.00
#
_symmetry.space_group_name_H-M   'P 1'
#
loop_
_entity.id
_entity.type
_entity.pdbx_description
1 polymer ?
#
loop_
_entity_poly.entity_id
_entity_poly.type
_entity_poly.pdbx_seq_one_letter_code
_entity_poly.pdbx_strand_id
1 'polypeptide(L)'
;MDVVIGGVGTFPDVPLSDVNANFTQVAPADESNTVCGPDVSKINYPKCICNTTVFATRFGVDPWIYMYPGRKRTTTLYCFTVRVVNASDPTSPCGRTDKLFKAEIWGDDKQRQKLKGIAVQPAGTKTFTYRSPSWGAPGDQTIKVSQLNWTPQQAHGAQVCLELDSTTDLDSFCVYGQAKTCWINFFDESLACCPLYPSSNVFGGVQS
;
A
#
# COMPACT_ATOMS: atom_id res chain seq x y z
N MET A 1 -45.23 24.67 11.24
CA MET A 1 -45.34 23.21 11.42
C MET A 1 -43.91 22.70 11.46
N ASP A 2 -43.37 22.65 12.66
CA ASP A 2 -42.03 22.13 12.92
C ASP A 2 -42.11 20.62 13.11
N VAL A 3 -41.21 19.88 12.47
CA VAL A 3 -40.88 18.52 12.87
C VAL A 3 -39.37 18.43 13.00
N VAL A 4 -38.97 18.28 14.27
CA VAL A 4 -37.63 17.98 14.76
C VAL A 4 -37.28 16.53 14.39
N ILE A 5 -36.07 16.29 13.86
CA ILE A 5 -35.50 14.94 13.76
C ILE A 5 -34.41 14.81 14.83
N GLY A 6 -34.72 14.05 15.88
CA GLY A 6 -33.77 13.48 16.82
C GLY A 6 -34.16 12.03 17.08
N GLY A 7 -33.19 11.12 17.17
CA GLY A 7 -33.45 9.73 17.55
C GLY A 7 -32.36 8.76 17.09
N VAL A 8 -31.47 8.42 18.03
CA VAL A 8 -30.48 7.36 17.96
C VAL A 8 -31.15 5.98 17.89
N GLY A 9 -30.76 5.15 16.92
CA GLY A 9 -31.23 3.78 16.81
C GLY A 9 -30.47 2.85 17.76
N THR A 10 -31.17 2.31 18.76
CA THR A 10 -30.73 1.20 19.61
C THR A 10 -30.89 -0.13 18.87
N PHE A 11 -29.84 -0.95 18.83
CA PHE A 11 -29.90 -2.35 18.38
C PHE A 11 -30.65 -3.22 19.41
N PRO A 12 -31.35 -4.30 18.98
CA PRO A 12 -32.09 -5.16 19.90
C PRO A 12 -31.18 -6.04 20.77
N ASP A 13 -31.49 -6.09 22.06
CA ASP A 13 -30.88 -6.96 23.07
C ASP A 13 -31.17 -8.44 22.78
N VAL A 14 -30.14 -9.27 22.71
CA VAL A 14 -30.26 -10.74 22.69
C VAL A 14 -30.17 -11.25 24.14
N PRO A 15 -31.08 -12.11 24.62
CA PRO A 15 -31.09 -12.60 26.00
C PRO A 15 -29.85 -13.45 26.34
N LEU A 16 -29.23 -13.13 27.49
CA LEU A 16 -28.16 -13.87 28.13
C LEU A 16 -28.71 -15.13 28.82
N SER A 17 -28.79 -16.26 28.12
CA SER A 17 -28.95 -17.56 28.80
C SER A 17 -28.04 -18.69 28.31
N ASP A 18 -27.14 -18.46 27.34
CA ASP A 18 -26.22 -19.51 26.86
C ASP A 18 -24.73 -19.09 26.89
N VAL A 19 -24.30 -18.30 27.88
CA VAL A 19 -22.87 -18.04 28.11
C VAL A 19 -22.37 -18.92 29.24
N ASN A 20 -21.99 -20.15 28.91
CA ASN A 20 -21.24 -21.01 29.82
C ASN A 20 -19.73 -20.91 29.51
N ALA A 21 -19.06 -20.18 30.40
CA ALA A 21 -17.67 -20.30 30.85
C ALA A 21 -16.57 -20.72 29.85
N ASN A 22 -15.80 -19.73 29.37
CA ASN A 22 -14.37 -19.61 29.71
C ASN A 22 -13.80 -18.29 29.15
N PHE A 23 -13.82 -17.22 29.95
CA PHE A 23 -13.10 -15.99 29.63
C PHE A 23 -11.98 -15.80 30.66
N THR A 24 -10.88 -16.50 30.45
CA THR A 24 -9.61 -16.18 31.11
C THR A 24 -8.98 -14.97 30.41
N GLN A 25 -8.91 -13.88 31.18
CA GLN A 25 -7.93 -12.79 31.17
C GLN A 25 -7.52 -12.17 29.82
N VAL A 26 -7.92 -10.91 29.62
CA VAL A 26 -7.29 -9.97 28.70
C VAL A 26 -5.86 -9.72 29.20
N ALA A 27 -4.87 -10.20 28.45
CA ALA A 27 -3.48 -9.77 28.58
C ALA A 27 -3.31 -8.37 27.93
N PRO A 28 -2.40 -7.53 28.45
CA PRO A 28 -2.13 -6.22 27.85
C PRO A 28 -1.45 -6.39 26.50
N ALA A 29 -1.48 -5.33 25.67
CA ALA A 29 -0.75 -5.28 24.39
C ALA A 29 0.71 -5.69 24.60
N ASP A 30 1.06 -6.88 24.16
CA ASP A 30 2.40 -7.44 24.26
C ASP A 30 3.13 -7.24 22.92
N GLU A 31 4.39 -6.86 23.06
CA GLU A 31 5.34 -6.58 22.00
C GLU A 31 5.72 -7.88 21.27
N SER A 32 6.17 -7.73 20.02
CA SER A 32 6.99 -8.74 19.32
C SER A 32 6.32 -10.09 19.02
N ASN A 33 5.54 -10.15 17.93
CA ASN A 33 5.64 -11.28 17.00
C ASN A 33 5.15 -10.92 15.58
N THR A 34 6.07 -10.54 14.71
CA THR A 34 5.80 -10.25 13.29
C THR A 34 5.56 -11.54 12.52
N VAL A 35 4.34 -12.08 12.60
CA VAL A 35 3.89 -13.20 11.78
C VAL A 35 2.85 -12.67 10.78
N CYS A 36 3.20 -12.65 9.49
CA CYS A 36 2.27 -12.29 8.44
C CYS A 36 1.24 -13.43 8.28
N GLY A 37 -0.02 -13.15 8.64
CA GLY A 37 -1.16 -14.07 8.55
C GLY A 37 -2.40 -13.31 8.07
N PRO A 38 -3.36 -14.00 7.42
CA PRO A 38 -4.45 -13.33 6.70
C PRO A 38 -5.50 -12.75 7.67
N ASP A 39 -5.71 -11.42 7.61
CA ASP A 39 -6.91 -10.78 8.17
C ASP A 39 -8.04 -10.84 7.13
N VAL A 40 -9.20 -11.35 7.53
CA VAL A 40 -10.37 -11.62 6.69
C VAL A 40 -11.48 -10.60 6.95
N SER A 41 -11.27 -9.35 6.54
CA SER A 41 -12.37 -8.45 6.18
C SER A 41 -11.90 -7.39 5.17
N LYS A 42 -12.74 -7.13 4.13
CA LYS A 42 -12.60 -6.17 3.01
C LYS A 42 -11.21 -5.54 2.78
N ILE A 43 -10.54 -5.96 1.70
CA ILE A 43 -9.15 -5.65 1.33
C ILE A 43 -8.13 -6.30 2.29
N ASN A 44 -7.85 -7.59 2.04
CA ASN A 44 -6.82 -8.36 2.76
C ASN A 44 -5.43 -8.13 2.13
N TYR A 45 -4.98 -6.87 2.21
CA TYR A 45 -3.68 -6.41 1.76
C TYR A 45 -3.24 -5.17 2.57
N PRO A 46 -1.99 -5.08 3.05
CA PRO A 46 -0.91 -6.07 2.97
C PRO A 46 -1.23 -7.36 3.75
N LYS A 47 -0.51 -8.45 3.45
CA LYS A 47 -0.65 -9.74 4.16
C LYS A 47 -0.01 -9.74 5.56
N CYS A 48 0.69 -8.68 5.91
CA CYS A 48 1.35 -8.54 7.20
C CYS A 48 0.50 -7.73 8.16
N ILE A 49 0.54 -8.11 9.44
CA ILE A 49 -0.10 -7.35 10.52
C ILE A 49 0.75 -6.11 10.76
N CYS A 50 0.22 -4.96 10.37
CA CYS A 50 0.87 -3.67 10.51
C CYS A 50 -0.20 -2.56 10.45
N ASN A 51 0.15 -1.34 10.87
CA ASN A 51 -0.78 -0.22 10.85
C ASN A 51 -0.98 0.29 9.42
N THR A 52 -2.11 -0.07 8.82
CA THR A 52 -2.51 0.29 7.45
C THR A 52 -3.22 1.64 7.34
N THR A 53 -3.43 2.33 8.47
CA THR A 53 -4.16 3.61 8.50
C THR A 53 -3.49 4.63 7.60
N VAL A 54 -4.27 5.24 6.71
CA VAL A 54 -3.81 6.33 5.84
C VAL A 54 -3.17 7.43 6.69
N PHE A 55 -1.97 7.87 6.30
CA PHE A 55 -1.18 8.86 7.05
C PHE A 55 -0.72 8.43 8.45
N ALA A 56 -0.71 7.13 8.77
CA ALA A 56 -0.04 6.63 9.98
C ALA A 56 1.45 7.00 10.02
N THR A 57 2.09 7.09 8.85
CA THR A 57 3.43 7.63 8.68
C THR A 57 3.38 8.92 7.86
N ARG A 58 4.52 9.61 7.78
CA ARG A 58 4.68 10.77 6.89
C ARG A 58 4.77 10.42 5.40
N PHE A 59 4.88 9.14 5.05
CA PHE A 59 5.02 8.70 3.67
C PHE A 59 3.65 8.34 3.11
N GLY A 60 3.25 9.05 2.06
CA GLY A 60 2.05 8.77 1.29
C GLY A 60 2.35 8.72 -0.19
N VAL A 61 1.36 8.37 -1.01
CA VAL A 61 1.48 8.34 -2.47
C VAL A 61 0.42 9.23 -3.09
N ASP A 62 0.75 9.90 -4.18
CA ASP A 62 -0.23 10.61 -5.00
C ASP A 62 -1.29 9.66 -5.55
N PRO A 63 -2.55 10.12 -5.68
CA PRO A 63 -3.63 9.27 -6.18
C PRO A 63 -3.55 9.03 -7.69
N TRP A 64 -2.51 9.54 -8.36
CA TRP A 64 -2.29 9.42 -9.80
C TRP A 64 -1.11 8.50 -10.09
N ILE A 65 -1.23 7.67 -11.12
CA ILE A 65 -0.11 6.91 -11.68
C ILE A 65 0.34 7.57 -12.99
N TYR A 66 1.63 7.90 -13.07
CA TYR A 66 2.25 8.44 -14.29
C TYR A 66 2.76 7.33 -15.20
N MET A 67 2.68 7.54 -16.51
CA MET A 67 3.19 6.61 -17.51
C MET A 67 4.43 7.16 -18.20
N TYR A 68 5.45 6.32 -18.35
CA TYR A 68 6.65 6.61 -19.15
C TYR A 68 6.98 5.45 -20.08
N PRO A 69 7.74 5.69 -21.17
CA PRO A 69 8.32 4.62 -21.96
C PRO A 69 9.17 3.67 -21.10
N GLY A 70 9.03 2.36 -21.29
CA GLY A 70 9.90 1.37 -20.66
C GLY A 70 11.28 1.29 -21.30
N ARG A 71 12.15 0.41 -20.76
CA ARG A 71 13.49 0.17 -21.34
C ARG A 71 13.42 -0.46 -22.72
N LYS A 72 12.33 -1.16 -23.01
CA LYS A 72 12.04 -1.75 -24.32
C LYS A 72 10.81 -1.07 -24.90
N ARG A 73 10.73 -1.01 -26.23
CA ARG A 73 9.55 -0.49 -26.93
C ARG A 73 8.27 -1.26 -26.62
N THR A 74 8.39 -2.48 -26.12
CA THR A 74 7.29 -3.37 -25.72
C THR A 74 7.01 -3.31 -24.22
N THR A 75 7.57 -2.33 -23.50
CA THR A 75 7.31 -2.15 -22.07
C THR A 75 6.89 -0.72 -21.75
N THR A 76 6.07 -0.58 -20.71
CA THR A 76 5.60 0.71 -20.19
C THR A 76 5.89 0.78 -18.70
N LEU A 77 6.37 1.94 -18.24
CA LEU A 77 6.53 2.22 -16.82
C LEU A 77 5.24 2.85 -16.28
N TYR A 78 4.77 2.31 -15.16
CA TYR A 78 3.66 2.84 -14.38
C TYR A 78 4.19 3.26 -13.01
N CYS A 79 4.26 4.56 -12.77
CA CYS A 79 4.97 5.17 -11.66
C CYS A 79 4.03 5.76 -10.60
N PHE A 80 4.20 5.29 -9.38
CA PHE A 80 3.65 5.85 -8.16
C PHE A 80 4.56 6.97 -7.68
N THR A 81 4.00 8.17 -7.46
CA THR A 81 4.75 9.30 -6.91
C THR A 81 4.57 9.36 -5.41
N VAL A 82 5.67 9.25 -4.68
CA VAL A 82 5.71 9.35 -3.23
C VAL A 82 5.58 10.82 -2.82
N ARG A 83 4.73 11.10 -1.84
CA ARG A 83 4.62 12.39 -1.18
C ARG A 83 4.98 12.26 0.30
N VAL A 84 5.48 13.35 0.85
CA VAL A 84 5.69 13.49 2.30
C VAL A 84 4.66 14.45 2.85
N VAL A 85 3.94 14.02 3.87
CA VAL A 85 2.87 14.74 4.55
C VAL A 85 3.08 14.69 6.06
N ASN A 86 2.28 15.45 6.81
CA ASN A 86 2.22 15.27 8.26
C ASN A 86 1.50 13.96 8.58
N ALA A 87 2.09 13.16 9.47
CA ALA A 87 1.41 12.00 10.01
C ALA A 87 0.19 12.44 10.82
N SER A 88 -0.86 11.60 10.85
CA SER A 88 -2.10 11.85 11.60
C SER A 88 -1.84 11.99 13.11
N ASP A 89 -0.91 11.20 13.63
CA ASP A 89 -0.35 11.34 14.98
C ASP A 89 1.19 11.37 14.91
N PRO A 90 1.81 12.56 14.90
CA PRO A 90 3.26 12.72 14.86
C PRO A 90 4.01 12.19 16.09
N THR A 91 3.31 11.89 17.19
CA THR A 91 3.91 11.39 18.43
C THR A 91 3.93 9.87 18.53
N SER A 92 3.07 9.20 17.74
CA SER A 92 3.03 7.74 17.64
C SER A 92 4.33 7.16 17.07
N PRO A 93 4.63 5.86 17.33
CA PRO A 93 5.76 5.17 16.71
C PRO A 93 5.79 5.31 15.18
N CYS A 94 4.62 5.17 14.52
CA CYS A 94 4.52 5.31 13.07
C CYS A 94 4.69 6.77 12.59
N GLY A 95 4.19 7.75 13.33
CA GLY A 95 4.32 9.16 12.96
C GLY A 95 5.73 9.71 13.07
N ARG A 96 6.56 9.05 13.90
CA ARG A 96 7.99 9.36 14.10
C ARG A 96 8.92 8.71 13.09
N THR A 97 8.40 7.87 12.20
CA THR A 97 9.20 7.23 11.14
C THR A 97 9.85 8.28 10.25
N ASP A 98 11.15 8.08 9.98
CA ASP A 98 11.99 9.00 9.23
C ASP A 98 12.51 8.39 7.92
N LYS A 99 12.24 7.11 7.67
CA LYS A 99 12.64 6.43 6.45
C LYS A 99 11.52 5.63 5.82
N LEU A 100 11.44 5.73 4.50
CA LEU A 100 10.69 4.79 3.67
C LEU A 100 11.62 3.63 3.31
N PHE A 101 11.40 2.48 3.96
CA PHE A 101 12.27 1.32 3.87
C PHE A 101 11.94 0.42 2.68
N LYS A 102 10.65 0.16 2.48
CA LYS A 102 10.12 -0.75 1.44
C LYS A 102 8.76 -0.26 0.97
N ALA A 103 8.43 -0.56 -0.29
CA ALA A 103 7.06 -0.51 -0.76
C ALA A 103 6.58 -1.91 -1.18
N GLU A 104 5.30 -2.19 -1.01
CA GLU A 104 4.67 -3.38 -1.58
C GLU A 104 3.45 -2.99 -2.41
N ILE A 105 3.29 -3.60 -3.58
CA ILE A 105 2.19 -3.33 -4.51
C ILE A 105 1.35 -4.60 -4.70
N TRP A 106 0.03 -4.44 -4.71
CA TRP A 106 -0.92 -5.54 -4.89
C TRP A 106 -1.08 -5.87 -6.38
N GLY A 107 -0.43 -6.94 -6.84
CA GLY A 107 -0.38 -7.34 -8.24
C GLY A 107 -0.80 -8.80 -8.45
N ASP A 108 -1.37 -9.09 -9.61
CA ASP A 108 -1.82 -10.43 -9.99
C ASP A 108 -0.63 -11.37 -10.18
N ASP A 109 -0.47 -12.30 -9.24
CA ASP A 109 0.60 -13.30 -9.20
C ASP A 109 0.66 -14.17 -10.47
N LYS A 110 -0.48 -14.38 -11.14
CA LYS A 110 -0.55 -15.12 -12.41
C LYS A 110 0.15 -14.40 -13.56
N GLN A 111 0.44 -13.12 -13.37
CA GLN A 111 1.07 -12.24 -14.34
C GLN A 111 2.51 -11.88 -13.98
N ARG A 112 3.17 -12.65 -13.10
CA ARG A 112 4.60 -12.50 -12.75
C ARG A 112 5.50 -12.25 -13.97
N GLN A 113 5.32 -13.02 -15.04
CA GLN A 113 6.07 -12.90 -16.29
C GLN A 113 5.85 -11.58 -17.04
N LYS A 114 4.78 -10.85 -16.74
CA LYS A 114 4.45 -9.56 -17.36
C LYS A 114 5.17 -8.39 -16.69
N LEU A 115 5.57 -8.53 -15.42
CA LEU A 115 6.47 -7.59 -14.75
C LEU A 115 7.90 -7.83 -15.24
N LYS A 116 8.42 -6.90 -16.04
CA LYS A 116 9.77 -7.00 -16.66
C LYS A 116 10.85 -6.32 -15.83
N GLY A 117 10.46 -5.42 -14.94
CA GLY A 117 11.37 -4.71 -14.07
C GLY A 117 10.64 -3.84 -13.06
N ILE A 118 11.40 -3.38 -12.08
CA ILE A 118 10.99 -2.32 -11.15
C ILE A 118 11.98 -1.18 -11.35
N ALA A 119 11.48 0.04 -11.51
CA ALA A 119 12.32 1.23 -11.58
C ALA A 119 12.05 2.09 -10.35
N VAL A 120 13.11 2.63 -9.74
CA VAL A 120 12.99 3.53 -8.61
C VAL A 120 13.82 4.78 -8.82
N GLN A 121 13.29 5.93 -8.44
CA GLN A 121 13.95 7.22 -8.57
C GLN A 121 13.70 8.05 -7.31
N PRO A 122 14.65 8.12 -6.36
CA PRO A 122 14.55 9.06 -5.27
C PRO A 122 14.57 10.49 -5.78
N ALA A 123 13.96 11.40 -5.04
CA ALA A 123 13.99 12.82 -5.34
C ALA A 123 15.43 13.34 -5.40
N GLY A 124 15.68 14.27 -6.33
CA GLY A 124 17.01 14.83 -6.58
C GLY A 124 17.89 14.01 -7.54
N THR A 125 17.46 12.82 -7.98
CA THR A 125 18.15 12.09 -9.05
C THR A 125 17.47 12.30 -10.40
N LYS A 126 18.27 12.22 -11.48
CA LYS A 126 17.78 12.43 -12.86
C LYS A 126 17.37 11.16 -13.59
N THR A 127 17.73 9.99 -13.04
CA THR A 127 17.61 8.71 -13.74
C THR A 127 17.02 7.64 -12.84
N PHE A 128 16.22 6.75 -13.43
CA PHE A 128 15.74 5.54 -12.75
C PHE A 128 16.87 4.55 -12.49
N THR A 129 16.84 3.95 -11.30
CA THR A 129 17.57 2.72 -11.00
C THR A 129 16.67 1.54 -11.27
N TYR A 130 17.05 0.69 -12.22
CA TYR A 130 16.28 -0.51 -12.57
C TYR A 130 16.71 -1.71 -11.74
N ARG A 131 15.71 -2.48 -11.30
CA ARG A 131 15.85 -3.66 -10.46
C ARG A 131 15.07 -4.80 -11.10
N SER A 132 15.52 -6.03 -10.84
CA SER A 132 14.78 -7.21 -11.23
C SER A 132 13.41 -7.24 -10.52
N PRO A 133 12.36 -7.77 -11.17
CA PRO A 133 11.09 -8.04 -10.52
C PRO A 133 11.30 -8.85 -9.24
N SER A 134 10.67 -8.41 -8.15
CA SER A 134 10.66 -9.13 -6.88
C SER A 134 9.23 -9.28 -6.39
N TRP A 135 8.90 -10.48 -5.95
CA TRP A 135 7.56 -10.88 -5.56
C TRP A 135 7.59 -11.58 -4.20
N GLY A 136 6.45 -11.65 -3.52
CA GLY A 136 6.21 -12.56 -2.42
C GLY A 136 6.25 -14.03 -2.86
N ALA A 137 5.89 -14.92 -1.94
CA ALA A 137 5.70 -16.33 -2.28
C ALA A 137 4.61 -16.48 -3.36
N PRO A 138 4.65 -17.55 -4.17
CA PRO A 138 3.58 -17.83 -5.13
C PRO A 138 2.20 -17.80 -4.45
N GLY A 139 1.26 -17.06 -5.03
CA GLY A 139 -0.07 -16.84 -4.47
C GLY A 139 -0.21 -15.65 -3.51
N ASP A 140 0.88 -15.01 -3.07
CA ASP A 140 0.83 -13.84 -2.16
C ASP A 140 0.27 -12.58 -2.82
N GLN A 141 0.20 -12.53 -4.16
CA GLN A 141 -0.27 -11.37 -4.92
C GLN A 141 0.55 -10.09 -4.62
N THR A 142 1.81 -10.23 -4.21
CA THR A 142 2.58 -9.12 -3.64
C THR A 142 3.86 -8.89 -4.43
N ILE A 143 4.03 -7.67 -4.94
CA ILE A 143 5.30 -7.19 -5.52
C ILE A 143 6.08 -6.47 -4.43
N LYS A 144 7.37 -6.76 -4.30
CA LYS A 144 8.23 -6.20 -3.27
C LYS A 144 9.22 -5.22 -3.87
N VAL A 145 9.21 -3.98 -3.37
CA VAL A 145 10.19 -2.94 -3.69
C VAL A 145 10.98 -2.65 -2.41
N SER A 146 11.92 -3.53 -2.09
CA SER A 146 12.77 -3.45 -0.89
C SER A 146 13.95 -2.51 -1.07
N GLN A 147 14.68 -2.19 0.00
CA GLN A 147 15.91 -1.40 -0.05
C GLN A 147 15.69 -0.02 -0.71
N LEU A 148 14.62 0.67 -0.32
CA LEU A 148 14.42 2.07 -0.69
C LEU A 148 15.32 2.94 0.21
N ASN A 149 15.19 2.79 1.53
CA ASN A 149 15.96 3.54 2.53
C ASN A 149 15.95 5.06 2.31
N TRP A 150 14.81 5.61 1.87
CA TRP A 150 14.71 7.03 1.54
C TRP A 150 14.37 7.85 2.76
N THR A 151 15.15 8.90 3.01
CA THR A 151 14.77 9.98 3.94
C THR A 151 13.54 10.73 3.43
N PRO A 152 12.88 11.59 4.23
CA PRO A 152 11.73 12.34 3.76
C PRO A 152 12.08 13.26 2.57
N GLN A 153 13.29 13.81 2.55
CA GLN A 153 13.78 14.64 1.44
C GLN A 153 13.97 13.82 0.16
N GLN A 154 14.45 12.58 0.28
CA GLN A 154 14.60 11.67 -0.86
C GLN A 154 13.27 11.07 -1.30
N ALA A 155 12.30 10.94 -0.40
CA ALA A 155 11.00 10.34 -0.69
C ALA A 155 10.03 11.34 -1.33
N HIS A 156 10.06 12.62 -0.95
CA HIS A 156 9.10 13.59 -1.49
C HIS A 156 9.34 13.85 -2.99
N GLY A 157 8.42 13.41 -3.84
CA GLY A 157 8.54 13.45 -5.31
C GLY A 157 9.28 12.25 -5.90
N ALA A 158 9.70 11.28 -5.09
CA ALA A 158 10.29 10.05 -5.58
C ALA A 158 9.28 9.22 -6.39
N GLN A 159 9.79 8.39 -7.28
CA GLN A 159 8.97 7.49 -8.08
C GLN A 159 9.33 6.04 -7.82
N VAL A 160 8.31 5.21 -7.65
CA VAL A 160 8.38 3.75 -7.66
C VAL A 160 7.57 3.28 -8.86
N CYS A 161 8.18 2.55 -9.78
CA CYS A 161 7.56 2.22 -11.06
C CYS A 161 7.57 0.73 -11.35
N LEU A 162 6.47 0.24 -11.89
CA LEU A 162 6.35 -1.10 -12.46
C LEU A 162 6.62 -1.03 -13.97
N GLU A 163 7.58 -1.80 -14.46
CA GLU A 163 7.80 -1.97 -15.89
C GLU A 163 6.99 -3.18 -16.39
N LEU A 164 5.85 -2.92 -17.01
CA LEU A 164 4.95 -3.95 -17.53
C LEU A 164 5.15 -4.15 -19.02
N ASP A 165 5.01 -5.39 -19.45
CA ASP A 165 4.91 -5.78 -20.86
C ASP A 165 3.66 -5.20 -21.53
N SER A 166 3.76 -4.84 -22.81
CA SER A 166 2.65 -4.25 -23.58
C SER A 166 1.44 -5.16 -23.76
N THR A 167 1.53 -6.44 -23.37
CA THR A 167 0.39 -7.38 -23.38
C THR A 167 -0.43 -7.35 -22.09
N THR A 168 -0.12 -6.48 -21.13
CA THR A 168 -0.91 -6.22 -19.92
C THR A 168 -0.96 -4.72 -19.62
N ASP A 169 -1.88 -4.32 -18.74
CA ASP A 169 -2.05 -2.96 -18.26
C ASP A 169 -2.37 -2.96 -16.75
N LEU A 170 -2.52 -1.80 -16.12
CA LEU A 170 -2.81 -1.75 -14.69
C LEU A 170 -4.18 -2.32 -14.32
N ASP A 171 -5.19 -2.16 -15.17
CA ASP A 171 -6.55 -2.69 -14.94
C ASP A 171 -6.53 -4.21 -14.75
N SER A 172 -5.76 -4.88 -15.60
CA SER A 172 -5.62 -6.34 -15.57
C SER A 172 -4.53 -6.81 -14.61
N PHE A 173 -3.43 -6.07 -14.45
CA PHE A 173 -2.29 -6.47 -13.65
C PHE A 173 -2.50 -6.28 -12.15
N CYS A 174 -3.22 -5.23 -11.71
CA CYS A 174 -3.42 -4.97 -10.29
C CYS A 174 -4.64 -5.72 -9.73
N VAL A 175 -4.50 -6.25 -8.51
CA VAL A 175 -5.62 -6.91 -7.85
C VAL A 175 -6.62 -5.85 -7.40
N TYR A 176 -7.91 -6.08 -7.69
CA TYR A 176 -8.95 -5.05 -7.62
C TYR A 176 -8.63 -3.82 -8.49
N GLY A 177 -8.02 -4.05 -9.65
CA GLY A 177 -7.55 -3.07 -10.62
C GLY A 177 -8.57 -2.12 -11.24
N GLN A 178 -9.83 -2.14 -10.80
CA GLN A 178 -10.92 -1.39 -11.42
C GLN A 178 -10.58 0.10 -11.56
N ALA A 179 -10.86 0.65 -12.75
CA ALA A 179 -10.54 2.03 -13.10
C ALA A 179 -9.03 2.35 -13.02
N LYS A 180 -8.19 1.39 -13.41
CA LYS A 180 -6.72 1.46 -13.48
C LYS A 180 -6.08 1.78 -12.14
N THR A 181 -6.67 1.25 -11.08
CA THR A 181 -6.27 1.52 -9.70
C THR A 181 -5.34 0.43 -9.20
N CYS A 182 -4.22 0.81 -8.61
CA CYS A 182 -3.32 -0.11 -7.93
C CYS A 182 -3.12 0.32 -6.49
N TRP A 183 -2.96 -0.67 -5.63
CA TRP A 183 -2.79 -0.47 -4.21
C TRP A 183 -1.33 -0.64 -3.82
N ILE A 184 -0.79 0.33 -3.07
CA ILE A 184 0.59 0.36 -2.62
C ILE A 184 0.65 0.62 -1.11
N ASN A 185 1.50 -0.14 -0.43
CA ASN A 185 1.85 0.06 0.98
C ASN A 185 3.27 0.59 1.11
N PHE A 186 3.48 1.46 2.09
CA PHE A 186 4.80 1.98 2.43
C PHE A 186 5.21 1.55 3.83
N PHE A 187 6.35 0.87 3.93
CA PHE A 187 6.86 0.32 5.15
C PHE A 187 7.99 1.15 5.72
N ASP A 188 7.99 1.31 7.04
CA ASP A 188 9.14 1.77 7.80
C ASP A 188 10.14 0.62 8.04
N GLU A 189 11.25 0.91 8.74
CA GLU A 189 12.28 -0.10 9.03
C GLU A 189 11.79 -1.21 9.97
N SER A 190 10.84 -0.91 10.88
CA SER A 190 10.27 -1.92 11.79
C SER A 190 9.29 -2.87 11.12
N LEU A 191 8.80 -2.51 9.93
CA LEU A 191 7.70 -3.16 9.20
C LEU A 191 6.34 -3.12 9.93
N ALA A 192 6.25 -2.45 11.08
CA ALA A 192 5.02 -2.32 11.86
C ALA A 192 4.08 -1.23 11.32
N CYS A 193 4.58 -0.30 10.51
CA CYS A 193 3.82 0.79 9.92
C CYS A 193 3.75 0.61 8.41
N CYS A 194 2.54 0.49 7.87
CA CYS A 194 2.33 0.11 6.47
C CYS A 194 1.09 0.79 5.86
N PRO A 195 0.96 2.13 5.92
CA PRO A 195 -0.20 2.81 5.37
C PRO A 195 -0.47 2.39 3.92
N LEU A 196 -1.73 2.06 3.66
CA LEU A 196 -2.22 1.57 2.38
C LEU A 196 -2.84 2.71 1.58
N TYR A 197 -2.48 2.80 0.30
CA TYR A 197 -3.00 3.84 -0.58
C TYR A 197 -3.40 3.30 -1.95
N PRO A 198 -4.53 3.77 -2.52
CA PRO A 198 -4.84 3.59 -3.93
C PRO A 198 -4.21 4.71 -4.78
N SER A 199 -3.73 4.34 -5.96
CA SER A 199 -3.36 5.29 -7.03
C SER A 199 -3.95 4.80 -8.34
N SER A 200 -4.48 5.72 -9.15
CA SER A 200 -5.19 5.40 -10.39
C SER A 200 -4.56 6.10 -11.57
N ASN A 201 -4.52 5.43 -12.72
CA ASN A 201 -4.15 6.06 -13.98
C ASN A 201 -5.37 6.77 -14.59
N VAL A 202 -5.66 7.98 -14.10
CA VAL A 202 -6.83 8.77 -14.51
C VAL A 202 -6.56 9.76 -15.64
N PHE A 203 -5.31 9.89 -16.10
CA PHE A 203 -4.96 10.77 -17.21
C PHE A 203 -4.25 9.94 -18.28
N GLY A 204 -4.88 9.80 -19.45
CA GLY A 204 -4.27 9.23 -20.66
C GLY A 204 -3.12 10.08 -21.23
N GLY A 205 -2.44 10.89 -20.41
CA GLY A 205 -1.27 11.67 -20.78
C GLY A 205 -0.02 10.88 -20.47
N VAL A 206 0.60 10.33 -21.50
CA VAL A 206 2.01 9.95 -21.45
C VAL A 206 2.79 11.24 -21.20
N GLN A 207 3.52 11.34 -20.08
CA GLN A 207 4.49 12.42 -19.93
C GLN A 207 5.70 12.06 -20.80
N SER A 208 5.81 12.75 -21.93
CA SER A 208 6.90 12.67 -22.91
C SER A 208 8.19 13.26 -22.39
#